data_AF-A0A7G9S9L3-F1
#
_entry.id   AF-A0A7G9S9L3-F1
#
_cell.length_a   1.000
_cell.length_b   1.000
_cell.length_c   1.000
_cell.angle_alpha   90.00
_cell.angle_beta   90.00
_cell.angle_gamma   90.00
#
_symmetry.space_group_name_H-M   'P 1'
#
loop_
_entity.id
_entity.type
_entity.pdbx_description
1 polymer ?
#
loop_
_entity_poly.entity_id
_entity_poly.type
_entity_poly.pdbx_seq_one_letter_code
_entity_poly.pdbx_strand_id
1 'polypeptide(L)'
;MDEQKVLITPDGYGRIAIVRRDDCRYCLYEHWRWDLKTQIAFHVEPVRDRRWTHNDYDREALYEGEGIDPLPGLFATLEDAEREARSLPGFADAIEEAK
;
A
#
# COMPACT_ATOMS: atom_id res chain seq x y z
N MET A 1 13.24 -5.87 -1.29
CA MET A 1 12.36 -5.61 -2.45
C MET A 1 12.63 -4.21 -2.95
N ASP A 2 12.53 -3.97 -4.26
CA ASP A 2 12.83 -2.66 -4.86
C ASP A 2 11.53 -1.88 -5.12
N GLU A 3 11.10 -1.09 -4.13
CA GLU A 3 9.94 -0.20 -4.23
C GLU A 3 10.25 0.96 -5.19
N GLN A 4 9.68 0.88 -6.39
CA GLN A 4 9.87 1.90 -7.42
C GLN A 4 8.99 3.11 -7.16
N LYS A 5 7.75 2.86 -6.74
CA LYS A 5 6.75 3.90 -6.45
C LYS A 5 5.78 3.41 -5.39
N VAL A 6 5.30 4.33 -4.55
CA VAL A 6 4.31 4.03 -3.51
C VAL A 6 3.20 5.06 -3.61
N LEU A 7 1.97 4.58 -3.60
CA LEU A 7 0.76 5.39 -3.63
C LEU A 7 0.01 5.24 -2.30
N ILE A 8 -0.47 6.35 -1.77
CA ILE A 8 -1.23 6.41 -0.52
C ILE A 8 -2.55 7.11 -0.79
N THR A 9 -3.64 6.51 -0.32
CA THR A 9 -4.97 7.10 -0.46
C THR A 9 -5.05 8.45 0.27
N PRO A 10 -5.90 9.40 -0.15
CA PRO A 10 -5.97 10.72 0.49
C PRO A 10 -6.31 10.70 1.99
N ASP A 11 -7.00 9.66 2.46
CA ASP A 11 -7.31 9.45 3.88
C ASP A 11 -6.15 8.83 4.67
N GLY A 12 -5.09 8.38 3.99
CA GLY A 12 -3.87 7.82 4.57
C GLY A 12 -3.98 6.35 4.99
N TYR A 13 -5.07 5.64 4.71
CA TYR A 13 -5.27 4.27 5.24
C TYR A 13 -4.95 3.16 4.23
N GLY A 14 -5.06 3.43 2.94
CA GLY A 14 -4.65 2.53 1.87
C GLY A 14 -3.25 2.87 1.37
N ARG A 15 -2.42 1.84 1.17
CA ARG A 15 -1.10 1.94 0.56
C ARG A 15 -0.99 0.91 -0.57
N ILE A 16 -0.46 1.33 -1.71
CA ILE A 16 0.01 0.42 -2.76
C ILE A 16 1.49 0.66 -2.99
N ALA A 17 2.31 -0.39 -2.89
CA ALA A 17 3.68 -0.37 -3.35
C ALA A 17 3.81 -1.05 -4.72
N ILE A 18 4.41 -0.33 -5.66
CA ILE A 18 4.83 -0.87 -6.96
C ILE A 18 6.26 -1.34 -6.81
N VAL A 19 6.45 -2.66 -6.90
CA VAL A 19 7.74 -3.30 -6.65
C VAL A 19 8.28 -3.89 -7.95
N ARG A 20 9.55 -3.61 -8.25
CA ARG A 20 10.26 -4.28 -9.34
C ARG A 20 10.81 -5.62 -8.85
N ARG A 21 10.57 -6.66 -9.66
CA ARG A 21 11.03 -8.04 -9.44
C ARG A 21 12.33 -8.31 -10.21
N ASP A 22 12.97 -9.42 -9.89
CA ASP A 22 14.22 -9.87 -10.52
C ASP A 22 14.06 -10.16 -12.03
N ASP A 23 12.85 -10.52 -12.48
CA ASP A 23 12.50 -10.72 -13.89
C ASP A 23 12.25 -9.41 -14.66
N CYS A 24 12.56 -8.26 -14.03
CA CYS A 24 12.32 -6.91 -14.54
C CYS A 24 10.85 -6.54 -14.77
N ARG A 25 9.91 -7.34 -14.26
CA ARG A 25 8.49 -6.99 -14.23
C ARG A 25 8.12 -6.30 -12.92
N TYR A 26 6.94 -5.71 -12.91
CA TYR A 26 6.39 -5.04 -11.75
C TYR A 26 5.20 -5.81 -11.20
N CYS A 27 5.05 -5.78 -9.88
CA CYS A 27 3.87 -6.27 -9.17
C CYS A 27 3.41 -5.22 -8.17
N LEU A 28 2.14 -5.36 -7.75
CA LEU A 28 1.52 -4.44 -6.79
C LEU A 28 1.34 -5.16 -5.46
N TYR A 29 1.67 -4.47 -4.37
CA TYR A 29 1.32 -4.89 -3.02
C TYR A 29 0.35 -3.88 -2.45
N GLU A 30 -0.86 -4.31 -2.14
CA GLU A 30 -1.89 -3.47 -1.52
C GLU A 30 -2.01 -3.80 -0.03
N HIS A 31 -2.13 -2.76 0.79
CA HIS A 31 -2.45 -2.94 2.19
C HIS A 31 -3.32 -1.80 2.74
N TRP A 32 -4.38 -2.21 3.42
CA TRP A 32 -5.31 -1.34 4.13
C TRP A 32 -5.13 -1.45 5.63
N ARG A 33 -5.03 -0.31 6.29
CA ARG A 33 -5.08 -0.21 7.75
C ARG A 33 -6.49 0.20 8.18
N TRP A 34 -6.92 -0.33 9.32
CA TRP A 34 -8.23 0.03 9.87
C TRP A 34 -8.23 1.48 10.37
N ASP A 35 -9.23 2.23 9.92
CA ASP A 35 -9.50 3.55 10.46
C ASP A 35 -9.89 3.50 11.95
N LEU A 36 -9.88 4.66 12.60
CA LEU A 36 -10.22 4.77 14.02
C LEU A 36 -11.63 4.23 14.32
N LYS A 37 -12.58 4.46 13.43
CA LYS A 37 -13.98 4.04 13.58
C LYS A 37 -14.09 2.51 13.60
N THR A 38 -13.38 1.84 12.70
CA THR A 38 -13.32 0.38 12.59
C THR A 38 -12.62 -0.21 13.80
N GLN A 39 -11.48 0.35 14.21
CA GLN A 39 -10.78 -0.11 15.42
C GLN A 39 -11.68 -0.06 16.67
N ILE A 40 -12.44 1.03 16.85
CA ILE A 40 -13.40 1.18 17.95
C ILE A 40 -14.54 0.16 17.83
N ALA A 41 -15.12 0.01 16.64
CA ALA A 41 -16.24 -0.92 16.41
C ALA A 41 -15.87 -2.38 16.70
N PHE A 42 -14.61 -2.75 16.50
CA PHE A 42 -14.07 -4.09 16.76
C PHE A 42 -13.31 -4.22 18.08
N HIS A 43 -13.39 -3.21 18.97
CA HIS A 43 -12.75 -3.22 20.30
C HIS A 43 -11.23 -3.52 20.26
N VAL A 44 -10.53 -2.99 19.25
CA VAL A 44 -9.07 -3.13 19.13
C VAL A 44 -8.39 -2.09 20.03
N GLU A 45 -7.87 -2.54 21.16
CA GLU A 45 -7.09 -1.70 22.07
C GLU A 45 -5.58 -1.99 21.98
N PRO A 46 -4.71 -0.96 22.03
CA PRO A 46 -5.04 0.46 22.07
C PRO A 46 -5.47 1.01 20.69
N VAL A 47 -6.48 1.87 20.67
CA VAL A 47 -6.88 2.61 19.47
C VAL A 47 -5.79 3.63 19.16
N ARG A 48 -5.17 3.52 17.98
CA ARG A 48 -4.13 4.44 17.52
C ARG A 48 -4.46 4.90 16.11
N ASP A 49 -4.03 6.11 15.77
CA ASP A 49 -3.98 6.51 14.38
C ASP A 49 -2.92 5.67 13.67
N ARG A 50 -3.37 4.90 12.68
CA ARG A 50 -2.53 3.97 11.94
C ARG A 50 -2.33 4.44 10.51
N ARG A 51 -2.64 5.69 10.15
CA ARG A 51 -2.37 6.19 8.79
C ARG A 51 -0.92 5.93 8.39
N TRP A 52 -0.73 5.54 7.14
CA TRP A 52 0.58 5.42 6.52
C TRP A 52 1.30 6.78 6.56
N THR A 53 2.64 6.78 6.61
CA THR A 53 3.56 7.95 6.74
C THR A 53 3.67 8.55 8.14
N HIS A 54 2.97 8.00 9.13
CA HIS A 54 3.08 8.48 10.50
C HIS A 54 4.23 7.82 11.29
N ASN A 55 4.79 6.71 10.81
CA ASN A 55 5.92 6.03 11.46
C ASN A 55 7.01 5.62 10.47
N ASP A 56 8.27 5.73 10.89
CA ASP A 56 9.44 5.34 10.07
C ASP A 56 9.46 3.83 9.70
N TYR A 57 8.80 2.99 10.51
CA TYR A 57 8.69 1.54 10.29
C TYR A 57 7.57 1.13 9.31
N ASP A 58 6.83 2.09 8.74
CA ASP A 58 5.71 1.82 7.85
C ASP A 58 6.13 1.06 6.58
N ARG A 59 7.36 1.24 6.09
CA ARG A 59 7.86 0.48 4.92
C ARG A 59 8.05 -1.01 5.22
N GLU A 60 8.49 -1.34 6.42
CA GLU A 60 8.72 -2.72 6.86
C GLU A 60 7.38 -3.42 7.15
N ALA A 61 6.42 -2.69 7.70
CA ALA A 61 5.09 -3.20 8.04
C ALA A 61 4.29 -3.75 6.83
N LEU A 62 4.58 -3.32 5.60
CA LEU A 62 3.93 -3.88 4.41
C LEU A 62 4.35 -5.33 4.14
N TYR A 63 5.58 -5.71 4.49
CA TYR A 63 6.16 -6.99 4.08
C TYR A 63 6.31 -8.00 5.23
N GLU A 64 6.10 -7.56 6.47
CA GLU A 64 6.21 -8.40 7.67
C GLU A 64 4.90 -9.11 8.07
N GLY A 65 3.77 -8.76 7.44
CA GLY A 65 2.49 -9.42 7.70
C GLY A 65 2.42 -10.81 7.05
N GLU A 66 2.05 -11.84 7.82
CA GLU A 66 1.63 -13.13 7.25
C GLU A 66 0.46 -12.89 6.26
N GLY A 67 0.64 -13.32 5.01
CA GLY A 67 -0.40 -13.25 3.98
C GLY A 67 -0.41 -11.98 3.10
N ILE A 68 0.64 -11.16 3.14
CA ILE A 68 0.79 -10.07 2.15
C ILE A 68 1.44 -10.63 0.87
N ASP A 69 0.59 -11.23 0.05
CA ASP A 69 0.92 -11.62 -1.32
C ASP A 69 0.75 -10.43 -2.28
N PRO A 70 1.54 -10.38 -3.37
CA PRO A 70 1.27 -9.40 -4.42
C PRO A 70 -0.12 -9.63 -5.02
N LEU A 71 -0.78 -8.55 -5.39
CA LEU A 71 -2.02 -8.63 -6.15
C LEU A 71 -1.80 -9.43 -7.45
N PRO A 72 -2.81 -10.18 -7.92
CA PRO A 72 -2.73 -10.86 -9.20
C PRO A 72 -2.46 -9.86 -10.33
N GLY A 73 -1.38 -10.08 -11.07
CA GLY A 73 -0.98 -9.21 -12.17
C GLY A 73 0.53 -9.03 -12.22
N LEU A 74 1.08 -9.04 -13.44
CA LEU A 74 2.48 -8.72 -13.70
C LEU A 74 2.53 -7.71 -14.84
N PHE A 75 3.16 -6.57 -14.56
CA PHE A 75 3.20 -5.45 -15.49
C PHE A 75 4.59 -5.35 -16.09
N ALA A 76 4.65 -5.08 -17.40
CA ALA A 76 5.93 -4.95 -18.10
C ALA A 76 6.60 -3.59 -17.81
N THR A 77 5.80 -2.57 -17.48
CA THR A 77 6.28 -1.20 -17.25
C THR A 77 5.74 -0.64 -15.94
N LEU A 78 6.45 0.35 -15.39
CA LEU A 78 6.02 1.09 -14.22
C LEU A 78 4.73 1.88 -14.49
N GLU A 79 4.56 2.42 -15.69
CA GLU A 79 3.36 3.17 -16.08
C GLU A 79 2.12 2.28 -16.11
N ASP A 80 2.22 1.07 -16.65
CA ASP A 80 1.11 0.10 -16.64
C ASP A 80 0.74 -0.29 -15.21
N ALA A 81 1.75 -0.51 -14.35
CA ALA A 81 1.54 -0.82 -12.94
C ALA A 81 0.88 0.36 -12.19
N GLU A 82 1.28 1.60 -12.47
CA GLU A 82 0.68 2.79 -11.87
C GLU A 82 -0.77 2.98 -12.33
N ARG A 83 -1.05 2.79 -13.63
CA ARG A 83 -2.40 2.87 -14.16
C ARG A 83 -3.32 1.85 -13.49
N GLU A 84 -2.82 0.62 -13.29
CA GLU A 84 -3.58 -0.39 -12.56
C GLU A 84 -3.72 -0.03 -11.08
N ALA A 85 -2.66 0.43 -10.42
CA ALA A 85 -2.73 0.83 -9.02
C ALA A 85 -3.78 1.94 -8.80
N ARG A 86 -3.90 2.90 -9.72
CA ARG A 86 -4.92 3.97 -9.67
C ARG A 86 -6.32 3.51 -10.05
N SER A 87 -6.47 2.37 -10.73
CA SER A 87 -7.78 1.80 -11.04
C SER A 87 -8.41 1.12 -9.82
N LEU A 88 -7.59 0.78 -8.80
CA LEU A 88 -8.03 0.12 -7.59
C LEU A 88 -8.89 1.05 -6.70
N PRO A 89 -9.88 0.49 -5.97
CA PRO A 89 -10.79 1.27 -5.14
C PRO A 89 -10.03 2.16 -4.14
N GLY A 90 -10.34 3.46 -4.12
CA GLY A 90 -9.71 4.42 -3.21
C GLY A 90 -8.39 5.03 -3.70
N PHE A 91 -7.80 4.53 -4.79
CA PHE A 91 -6.49 4.96 -5.26
C PHE A 91 -6.49 5.90 -6.48
N ALA A 92 -7.66 6.22 -7.03
CA ALA A 92 -7.76 7.15 -8.17
C ALA A 92 -7.04 8.48 -7.89
N ASP A 93 -7.29 9.05 -6.71
CA ASP A 93 -6.70 10.31 -6.24
C ASP A 93 -5.51 10.09 -5.28
N ALA A 94 -4.92 8.88 -5.27
CA ALA A 94 -3.79 8.60 -4.39
C ALA A 94 -2.58 9.48 -4.69
N ILE A 95 -1.94 9.91 -3.62
CA ILE A 95 -0.72 10.71 -3.64
C ILE A 95 0.51 9.79 -3.59
N GLU A 96 1.58 10.23 -4.22
CA GLU A 96 2.85 9.51 -4.16
C GLU A 96 3.54 9.77 -2.82
N GLU A 97 4.01 8.71 -2.16
CA GLU A 97 4.82 8.83 -0.95
C GLU A 97 6.18 9.45 -1.31
N ALA A 98 6.53 10.57 -0.67
CA ALA A 98 7.83 11.20 -0.86
C ALA A 98 8.93 10.30 -0.29
N LYS A 99 9.92 9.96 -1.13
CA LYS A 99 11.08 9.11 -0.77
C LYS A 99 12.12 9.85 0.06
#